data_AF-A0A420D5H5-F1
#
_entry.id   AF-A0A420D5H5-F1
#
_cell.length_a   1.000
_cell.length_b   1.000
_cell.length_c   1.000
_cell.angle_alpha   90.00
_cell.angle_beta   90.00
_cell.angle_gamma   90.00
#
_symmetry.space_group_name_H-M   'P 1'
#
loop_
_entity.id
_entity.type
_entity.pdbx_description
1 polymer ?
#
loop_
_entity_poly.entity_id
_entity_poly.type
_entity_poly.pdbx_seq_one_letter_code
_entity_poly.pdbx_strand_id
1 'polypeptide(L)'
;MLETSPPEIFDCQACGACCAYSADWPRFSLESDEEISAIPEAMIAKDESGMKFENGRCAALTGDVGKHVGCAVYLVRPHVCRTCMPGDEECKIARAEFGFAIDGLPEPEVYEA
;
A
#
# COMPACT_ATOMS: atom_id res chain seq x y z
N MET A 1 -27.48 -2.74 -10.00
CA MET A 1 -26.88 -2.98 -8.67
C MET A 1 -25.40 -3.15 -8.95
N LEU A 2 -24.56 -2.20 -8.52
CA LEU A 2 -23.12 -2.25 -8.81
C LEU A 2 -22.60 -3.58 -8.27
N GLU A 3 -22.14 -4.43 -9.19
CA GLU A 3 -21.36 -5.62 -8.89
C GLU A 3 -20.19 -5.18 -8.02
N THR A 4 -20.24 -5.55 -6.75
CA THR A 4 -19.07 -5.54 -5.89
C THR A 4 -18.05 -6.44 -6.59
N SER A 5 -16.92 -5.84 -6.96
CA SER A 5 -15.78 -6.46 -7.62
C SER A 5 -15.54 -7.91 -7.17
N PRO A 6 -15.17 -8.81 -8.10
CA PRO A 6 -14.91 -10.21 -7.78
C PRO A 6 -13.94 -10.35 -6.59
N PRO A 7 -14.12 -11.36 -5.72
CA PRO A 7 -13.22 -11.66 -4.60
C PRO A 7 -11.78 -12.02 -5.05
N GLU A 8 -11.55 -12.12 -6.36
CA GLU A 8 -10.27 -12.40 -7.02
C GLU A 8 -9.47 -11.14 -7.38
N ILE A 9 -10.01 -9.94 -7.08
CA ILE A 9 -9.26 -8.69 -7.19
C ILE A 9 -8.57 -8.44 -5.86
N PHE A 10 -7.24 -8.33 -5.86
CA PHE A 10 -6.48 -7.93 -4.69
C PHE A 10 -6.93 -6.53 -4.23
N ASP A 11 -7.83 -6.49 -3.26
CA ASP A 11 -8.27 -5.25 -2.65
C ASP A 11 -7.30 -4.82 -1.55
N CYS A 12 -6.52 -3.78 -1.84
CA CYS A 12 -5.62 -3.17 -0.88
C CYS A 12 -6.37 -2.59 0.34
N GLN A 13 -7.64 -2.19 0.17
CA GLN A 13 -8.50 -1.71 1.27
C GLN A 13 -8.97 -2.86 2.17
N ALA A 14 -8.98 -4.10 1.68
CA ALA A 14 -9.36 -5.26 2.49
C ALA A 14 -8.17 -5.82 3.31
N CYS A 15 -6.96 -5.86 2.74
CA CYS A 15 -5.81 -6.48 3.41
C CYS A 15 -4.92 -5.49 4.18
N GLY A 16 -4.50 -4.37 3.58
CA GLY A 16 -3.53 -3.45 4.17
C GLY A 16 -2.13 -4.02 4.41
N ALA A 17 -1.81 -5.19 3.85
CA ALA A 17 -0.58 -5.94 4.13
C ALA A 17 0.68 -5.13 3.81
N CYS A 18 0.76 -4.51 2.63
CA CYS A 18 1.94 -3.72 2.21
C CYS A 18 2.22 -2.54 3.16
N CYS A 19 1.18 -1.95 3.76
CA CYS A 19 1.32 -0.85 4.71
C CYS A 19 1.68 -1.30 6.13
N ALA A 20 1.54 -2.60 6.44
CA ALA A 20 1.88 -3.19 7.72
C ALA A 20 3.17 -4.02 7.69
N TYR A 21 3.76 -4.22 6.50
CA TYR A 21 4.82 -5.20 6.30
C TYR A 21 6.15 -4.86 6.97
N SER A 22 6.73 -3.69 6.69
CA SER A 22 8.06 -3.35 7.24
C SER A 22 8.28 -1.86 7.34
N ALA A 23 9.11 -1.42 8.28
CA ALA A 23 9.58 -0.04 8.36
C ALA A 23 10.48 0.34 7.17
N ASP A 24 11.11 -0.64 6.52
CA ASP A 24 11.88 -0.46 5.30
C ASP A 24 10.99 -0.33 4.05
N TRP A 25 9.67 -0.28 4.23
CA TRP A 25 8.68 -0.29 3.16
C TRP A 25 7.48 0.59 3.50
N PRO A 26 7.12 1.63 2.72
CA PRO A 26 7.73 2.16 1.50
C PRO A 26 8.95 3.08 1.75
N ARG A 27 10.03 2.91 0.98
CA ARG A 27 11.17 3.85 0.95
C ARG A 27 11.05 4.86 -0.17
N PHE A 28 11.42 6.10 0.10
CA PHE A 28 11.56 7.12 -0.93
C PHE A 28 12.88 6.87 -1.66
N SER A 29 12.78 6.50 -2.94
CA SER A 29 13.95 6.19 -3.77
C SER A 29 13.91 6.86 -5.13
N LEU A 30 12.73 7.31 -5.57
CA LEU A 30 12.51 7.93 -6.87
C LEU A 30 11.75 9.27 -6.77
N GLU A 31 11.29 9.64 -5.58
CA GLU A 31 10.52 10.84 -5.29
C GLU A 31 11.40 12.10 -5.29
N SER A 32 10.91 13.20 -5.88
CA SER A 32 11.56 14.52 -5.72
C SER A 32 11.26 15.13 -4.35
N ASP A 33 12.09 16.09 -3.92
CA ASP A 33 11.87 16.85 -2.69
C ASP A 33 10.48 17.53 -2.68
N GLU A 34 9.97 17.97 -3.83
CA GLU A 34 8.62 18.53 -3.93
C GLU A 34 7.51 17.49 -3.70
N GLU A 35 7.68 16.27 -4.22
CA GLU A 35 6.74 15.17 -4.00
C GLU A 35 6.71 14.74 -2.54
N ILE A 36 7.88 14.70 -1.89
CA ILE A 36 8.01 14.40 -0.46
C ILE A 36 7.37 15.50 0.37
N SER A 37 7.60 16.78 0.03
CA SER A 37 7.04 17.93 0.73
C SER A 37 5.51 18.03 0.64
N ALA A 38 4.89 17.40 -0.37
CA ALA A 38 3.44 17.32 -0.48
C ALA A 38 2.80 16.38 0.58
N ILE A 39 3.59 15.48 1.17
CA ILE A 39 3.16 14.58 2.25
C ILE A 39 3.27 15.33 3.58
N PRO A 40 2.27 15.23 4.49
CA PRO A 40 2.38 15.82 5.82
C PRO A 40 3.62 15.32 6.56
N GLU A 41 4.50 16.22 7.01
CA GLU A 41 5.76 15.89 7.71
C GLU A 41 5.55 14.96 8.91
N ALA A 42 4.40 15.05 9.59
CA ALA A 42 4.04 14.16 10.70
C ALA A 42 3.95 12.68 10.32
N MET A 43 3.81 12.37 9.03
CA MET A 43 3.72 11.03 8.46
C MET A 43 5.02 10.58 7.76
N ILE A 44 6.05 11.41 7.75
CA ILE A 44 7.37 11.12 7.15
C ILE A 44 8.33 10.66 8.26
N ALA A 45 9.21 9.71 7.94
CA ALA A 45 10.25 9.26 8.86
C ALA A 45 11.22 10.42 9.18
N LYS A 46 11.84 10.41 10.36
CA LYS A 46 12.74 11.51 10.79
C LYS A 46 13.99 11.65 9.91
N ASP A 47 14.36 10.59 9.22
CA ASP A 47 15.49 10.53 8.29
C ASP A 47 15.07 10.76 6.83
N GLU A 48 13.80 11.10 6.60
CA GLU A 48 13.19 11.34 5.28
C GLU A 48 13.36 10.17 4.29
N SER A 49 13.72 8.99 4.80
CA SER A 49 14.00 7.81 3.97
C SER A 49 12.72 7.13 3.46
N GLY A 50 11.55 7.54 3.95
CA GLY A 50 10.27 6.92 3.64
C GLY A 50 9.13 7.40 4.52
N MET A 51 8.02 6.67 4.44
CA MET A 51 6.88 6.91 5.33
C MET A 51 7.23 6.51 6.76
N LYS A 52 6.74 7.28 7.73
CA LYS A 52 6.88 6.98 9.15
C LYS A 52 6.21 5.64 9.45
N PHE A 53 6.94 4.72 10.08
CA PHE A 53 6.44 3.42 10.49
C PHE A 53 6.43 3.33 12.01
N GLU A 54 5.23 3.23 12.59
CA GLU A 54 5.02 3.18 14.04
C GLU A 54 3.95 2.15 14.39
N ASN A 55 4.10 1.50 15.54
CA ASN A 55 3.17 0.46 16.00
C ASN A 55 2.96 -0.68 14.99
N GLY A 56 4.01 -1.04 14.24
CA GLY A 56 3.96 -2.14 13.27
C GLY A 56 3.23 -1.79 11.96
N ARG A 57 3.04 -0.50 11.65
CA ARG A 57 2.40 -0.06 10.39
C ARG A 57 2.81 1.35 9.96
N CYS A 58 2.53 1.68 8.71
CA CYS A 58 2.63 3.04 8.18
C CYS A 58 1.72 4.00 8.96
N ALA A 59 2.23 5.17 9.32
CA ALA A 59 1.51 6.21 10.06
C ALA A 59 0.28 6.76 9.30
N ALA A 60 0.29 6.70 7.97
CA ALA A 60 -0.84 7.08 7.15
C ALA A 60 -1.93 6.00 7.04
N LEU A 61 -1.68 4.78 7.57
CA LEU A 61 -2.64 3.70 7.52
C LEU A 61 -3.77 3.93 8.54
N THR A 62 -4.98 4.07 8.02
CA THR A 62 -6.22 4.17 8.80
C THR A 62 -6.94 2.82 8.78
N GLY A 63 -7.73 2.55 9.81
CA GLY A 63 -8.48 1.30 9.94
C GLY A 63 -7.65 0.14 10.49
N ASP A 64 -8.11 -1.08 10.20
CA ASP A 64 -7.60 -2.34 10.74
C ASP A 64 -7.16 -3.27 9.59
N VAL A 65 -5.90 -3.72 9.65
CA VAL A 65 -5.32 -4.69 8.71
C VAL A 65 -6.19 -5.96 8.70
N GLY A 66 -6.53 -6.44 7.50
CA GLY A 66 -7.39 -7.60 7.28
C GLY A 66 -8.89 -7.39 7.52
N LYS A 67 -9.33 -6.16 7.84
CA LYS A 67 -10.77 -5.82 7.89
C LYS A 67 -11.12 -4.76 6.85
N HIS A 68 -10.65 -3.55 7.09
CA HIS A 68 -10.86 -2.40 6.22
C HIS A 68 -9.81 -1.35 6.56
N VAL A 69 -9.04 -0.97 5.56
CA VAL A 69 -7.99 0.03 5.68
C VAL A 69 -8.14 1.14 4.65
N GLY A 70 -7.53 2.28 4.93
CA GLY A 70 -7.40 3.39 3.99
C GLY A 70 -6.11 4.16 4.20
N CYS A 71 -5.66 4.87 3.18
CA CYS A 71 -4.52 5.76 3.29
C CYS A 71 -5.02 7.19 3.56
N ALA A 72 -4.63 7.80 4.68
CA ALA A 72 -4.98 9.17 5.01
C ALA A 72 -4.43 10.20 4.02
N VAL A 73 -3.35 9.84 3.30
CA VAL A 73 -2.68 10.69 2.29
C VAL A 73 -2.86 10.15 0.88
N TYR A 74 -3.98 9.46 0.60
CA TYR A 74 -4.19 8.73 -0.66
C TYR A 74 -3.86 9.53 -1.93
N LEU A 75 -4.22 10.82 -1.95
CA LEU A 75 -4.01 11.73 -3.08
C LEU A 75 -2.55 12.14 -3.28
N VAL A 76 -1.74 12.12 -2.22
CA VAL A 76 -0.33 12.52 -2.24
C VAL A 76 0.57 11.34 -1.85
N ARG A 77 0.11 10.10 -2.08
CA ARG A 77 0.89 8.89 -1.78
C ARG A 77 2.25 8.95 -2.46
N PRO A 78 3.33 8.50 -1.81
CA PRO A 78 4.65 8.46 -2.43
C PRO A 78 4.65 7.57 -3.67
N HIS A 79 5.62 7.78 -4.57
CA HIS A 79 5.70 7.10 -5.87
C HIS A 79 5.64 5.58 -5.70
N VAL A 80 6.43 5.04 -4.79
CA VAL A 80 6.47 3.58 -4.55
C VAL A 80 5.12 2.99 -4.10
N CYS A 81 4.28 3.78 -3.43
CA CYS A 81 2.92 3.37 -3.05
C CYS A 81 1.91 3.47 -4.20
N ARG A 82 2.22 4.28 -5.22
CA ARG A 82 1.41 4.43 -6.43
C ARG A 82 1.76 3.37 -7.47
N THR A 83 3.01 2.93 -7.52
CA THR A 83 3.49 1.92 -8.46
C THR A 83 3.33 0.49 -7.98
N CYS A 84 3.21 0.27 -6.67
CA CYS A 84 2.89 -1.05 -6.13
C CYS A 84 1.47 -1.45 -6.56
N MET A 85 1.37 -2.37 -7.52
CA MET A 85 0.11 -2.86 -8.02
C MET A 85 -0.37 -4.07 -7.20
N PRO A 86 -1.70 -4.24 -7.08
CA PRO A 86 -2.23 -5.40 -6.40
C PRO A 86 -1.81 -6.71 -7.08
N GLY A 87 -1.06 -7.55 -6.36
CA GLY A 87 -0.59 -8.86 -6.84
C GLY A 87 0.80 -8.91 -7.47
N ASP A 88 1.52 -7.78 -7.47
CA ASP A 88 2.96 -7.77 -7.71
C ASP A 88 3.71 -8.67 -6.71
N GLU A 89 4.96 -9.02 -7.05
CA GLU A 89 5.84 -9.82 -6.18
C GLU A 89 5.91 -9.22 -4.78
N GLU A 90 6.09 -7.90 -4.70
CA GLU A 90 6.11 -7.14 -3.45
C GLU A 90 4.80 -7.28 -2.64
N CYS A 91 3.66 -7.21 -3.32
CA CYS A 91 2.35 -7.36 -2.69
C CYS A 91 2.17 -8.79 -2.15
N LYS A 92 2.58 -9.80 -2.91
CA LYS A 92 2.52 -11.21 -2.50
C LYS A 92 3.40 -11.50 -1.28
N ILE A 93 4.61 -10.95 -1.23
CA ILE A 93 5.50 -11.07 -0.07
C ILE A 93 4.83 -10.53 1.19
N ALA A 94 4.31 -9.30 1.13
CA ALA A 94 3.62 -8.69 2.26
C ALA A 94 2.37 -9.48 2.67
N ARG A 95 1.61 -9.99 1.71
CA ARG A 95 0.42 -10.79 1.96
C ARG A 95 0.76 -12.13 2.61
N ALA A 96 1.81 -12.81 2.15
CA ALA A 96 2.25 -14.08 2.71
C ALA A 96 2.65 -13.94 4.19
N GLU A 97 3.35 -12.88 4.56
CA GLU A 97 3.75 -12.61 5.95
C GLU A 97 2.55 -12.45 6.89
N PHE A 98 1.46 -11.84 6.39
CA PHE A 98 0.24 -11.62 7.16
C PHE A 98 -0.81 -12.73 6.97
N GLY A 99 -0.49 -13.80 6.23
CA GLY A 99 -1.38 -14.94 5.99
C GLY A 99 -2.56 -14.66 5.06
N PHE A 100 -2.46 -13.65 4.20
CA PHE A 100 -3.46 -13.39 3.16
C PHE A 100 -3.23 -14.26 1.92
N ALA A 101 -4.30 -14.56 1.16
CA ALA A 101 -4.21 -15.32 -0.08
C ALA A 101 -3.27 -14.63 -1.08
N ILE A 102 -2.40 -15.38 -1.77
CA ILE A 102 -1.44 -14.86 -2.78
C ILE A 102 -1.74 -15.36 -4.20
N ASP A 103 -2.74 -16.23 -4.34
CA ASP A 103 -3.17 -16.85 -5.58
C ASP A 103 -4.48 -16.19 -6.09
N GLY A 104 -4.75 -16.29 -7.41
CA GLY A 104 -6.03 -15.87 -8.01
C GLY A 104 -6.02 -14.55 -8.79
N LEU A 105 -4.92 -14.20 -9.47
CA LEU A 105 -4.87 -13.01 -10.33
C LEU A 105 -5.80 -13.15 -11.56
N PRO A 106 -6.61 -12.12 -11.89
CA PRO A 106 -7.16 -11.97 -13.24
C PRO A 106 -6.01 -11.84 -14.26
N GLU A 107 -6.18 -12.46 -15.43
CA GLU A 107 -5.24 -12.33 -16.55
C GLU A 107 -5.00 -10.84 -16.90
N PRO A 108 -3.77 -10.45 -17.29
CA PRO A 108 -3.38 -9.04 -17.50
C PRO A 108 -4.26 -8.26 -18.49
N GLU A 109 -4.95 -8.96 -19.39
CA GLU A 109 -5.87 -8.36 -20.36
C GLU A 109 -7.10 -7.68 -19.71
N VAL A 110 -7.38 -7.93 -18.42
CA VAL A 110 -8.50 -7.31 -17.69
C VAL A 110 -8.20 -5.87 -17.26
N TYR A 111 -6.94 -5.44 -17.21
CA TYR A 111 -6.54 -4.12 -16.71
C TYR A 111 -6.29 -3.07 -17.81
N GLU A 112 -6.37 -3.46 -19.08
CA GLU A 112 -6.10 -2.59 -20.25
C GLU A 112 -7.36 -1.99 -20.90
N ALA A 113 -8.53 -2.07 -20.24
CA ALA A 113 -9.81 -1.55 -20.76
C ALA A 113 -10.11 -0.09 -20.33
#